data_AF-A0A9Q0JR43-F1
#
_entry.id   AF-A0A9Q0JR43-F1
#
_cell.length_a   1.000
_cell.length_b   1.000
_cell.length_c   1.000
_cell.angle_alpha   90.00
_cell.angle_beta   90.00
_cell.angle_gamma   90.00
#
_symmetry.space_group_name_H-M   'P 1'
#
loop_
_entity.id
_entity.type
_entity.pdbx_description
1 polymer ?
#
loop_
_entity_poly.entity_id
_entity_poly.type
_entity_poly.pdbx_seq_one_letter_code
_entity_poly.pdbx_strand_id
1 'polypeptide(L)'
;MQQGDPIDERYKEYTERETVIDQLAYCINSYREAAVSNDPKFDHIDLAEKQKVLTECVEAEAWLREKKQQQDALPKLATPVLLSADFRKKAEAVDRVCRPITTKPKPKPAKPSTPETPSTPPPQGSEQQQAQSGNADPNAGAHENAEGGEAAPASGEPMET
;
A
#
# COMPACT_ATOMS: atom_id res chain seq x y z
N MET A 1 35.31 -13.34 14.11
CA MET A 1 33.87 -13.20 13.83
C MET A 1 33.23 -14.45 14.43
N GLN A 2 32.50 -14.29 15.53
CA GLN A 2 31.92 -15.41 16.27
C GLN A 2 30.84 -16.03 15.37
N GLN A 3 31.10 -17.24 14.88
CA GLN A 3 30.07 -18.09 14.32
C GLN A 3 29.10 -18.38 15.47
N GLY A 4 27.85 -17.91 15.36
CA GLY A 4 26.83 -18.20 16.37
C GLY A 4 26.77 -19.71 16.57
N ASP A 5 26.56 -20.14 17.81
CA ASP A 5 26.43 -21.57 18.07
C ASP A 5 25.29 -22.13 17.21
N PRO A 6 25.50 -23.24 16.49
CA PRO A 6 24.50 -23.82 15.58
C PRO A 6 23.20 -24.23 16.30
N ILE A 7 23.22 -24.21 17.64
CA ILE A 7 22.07 -24.42 18.51
C ILE A 7 21.22 -23.15 18.63
N ASP A 8 21.83 -21.98 18.85
CA ASP A 8 21.13 -20.69 18.94
C ASP A 8 20.45 -20.34 17.61
N GLU A 9 21.14 -20.54 16.48
CA GLU A 9 20.57 -20.30 15.16
C GLU A 9 19.36 -21.21 14.90
N ARG A 10 19.44 -22.48 15.30
CA ARG A 10 18.34 -23.45 15.17
C ARG A 10 17.16 -23.08 16.05
N TYR A 11 17.41 -22.64 17.28
CA TYR A 11 16.36 -22.22 18.20
C TYR A 11 15.65 -20.97 17.68
N LYS A 12 16.41 -19.95 17.27
CA LYS A 12 15.87 -18.72 16.67
C LYS A 12 15.00 -19.04 15.45
N GLU A 13 15.53 -19.88 14.56
CA GLU A 13 14.83 -20.31 13.35
C GLU A 13 13.56 -21.11 13.68
N TYR A 14 13.56 -21.91 14.76
CA TYR A 14 12.34 -22.59 15.23
C TYR A 14 11.28 -21.59 15.72
N THR A 15 11.66 -20.60 16.51
CA THR A 15 10.74 -19.58 17.04
C THR A 15 10.23 -18.62 15.94
N GLU A 16 11.09 -18.21 15.01
CA GLU A 16 10.69 -17.34 13.90
C GLU A 16 9.76 -18.06 12.92
N ARG A 17 9.94 -19.36 12.69
CA ARG A 17 9.16 -20.11 11.70
C ARG A 17 7.67 -20.08 11.98
N GLU A 18 7.26 -20.35 13.22
CA GLU A 18 5.83 -20.30 13.61
C GLU A 18 5.24 -18.91 13.31
N THR A 19 5.97 -17.86 13.66
CA THR A 19 5.55 -16.48 13.43
C THR A 19 5.37 -16.18 11.93
N VAL A 20 6.31 -16.61 11.08
CA VAL A 20 6.22 -16.35 9.63
C VAL A 20 5.12 -17.21 8.97
N ILE A 21 4.92 -18.45 9.45
CA ILE A 21 3.82 -19.31 9.02
C ILE A 21 2.46 -18.64 9.27
N ASP A 22 2.26 -18.09 10.47
CA ASP A 22 1.01 -17.43 10.84
C ASP A 22 0.79 -16.16 10.01
N GLN A 23 1.86 -15.38 9.76
CA GLN A 23 1.80 -14.22 8.87
C GLN A 23 1.40 -14.60 7.44
N LEU A 24 1.96 -15.68 6.89
CA LEU A 24 1.60 -16.17 5.56
C LEU A 24 0.14 -16.63 5.53
N ALA A 25 -0.31 -17.39 6.53
CA ALA A 25 -1.70 -17.83 6.63
C ALA A 25 -2.68 -16.65 6.72
N TYR A 26 -2.34 -15.64 7.53
CA TYR A 26 -3.12 -14.40 7.63
C TYR A 26 -3.20 -13.67 6.28
N CYS A 27 -2.06 -13.52 5.59
CA CYS A 27 -1.99 -12.88 4.29
C CYS A 27 -2.87 -13.58 3.25
N ILE A 28 -2.82 -14.91 3.20
CA ILE A 28 -3.64 -15.70 2.27
C ILE A 28 -5.13 -15.53 2.56
N ASN A 29 -5.52 -15.59 3.84
CA ASN A 29 -6.91 -15.41 4.24
C ASN A 29 -7.41 -14.00 3.90
N SER A 30 -6.63 -12.96 4.19
CA SER A 30 -7.00 -11.58 3.87
C SER A 30 -7.27 -11.38 2.38
N TYR A 31 -6.42 -11.95 1.50
CA TYR A 31 -6.63 -11.88 0.06
C TYR A 31 -7.82 -12.70 -0.43
N ARG A 32 -8.04 -13.88 0.14
CA ARG A 32 -9.24 -14.68 -0.14
C ARG A 32 -10.50 -13.92 0.23
N GLU A 33 -10.55 -13.34 1.43
CA GLU A 33 -11.68 -12.55 1.90
C GLU A 33 -11.95 -11.36 0.97
N ALA A 34 -10.90 -10.62 0.57
CA ALA A 34 -11.04 -9.54 -0.40
C ALA A 34 -11.63 -10.00 -1.74
N ALA A 35 -11.20 -11.17 -2.25
CA ALA A 35 -11.67 -11.71 -3.52
C ALA A 35 -13.13 -12.19 -3.48
N VAL A 36 -13.62 -12.71 -2.35
CA VAL A 36 -15.03 -13.16 -2.19
C VAL A 36 -15.93 -12.10 -1.55
N SER A 37 -15.38 -10.95 -1.16
CA SER A 37 -16.13 -9.90 -0.49
C SER A 37 -17.11 -9.22 -1.45
N ASN A 38 -18.29 -8.90 -0.91
CA ASN A 38 -19.30 -8.06 -1.54
C ASN A 38 -19.15 -6.58 -1.13
N ASP A 39 -18.02 -6.19 -0.54
CA ASP A 39 -17.74 -4.80 -0.19
C ASP A 39 -17.66 -3.95 -1.48
N PRO A 40 -18.40 -2.83 -1.58
CA PRO A 40 -18.39 -1.97 -2.76
C PRO A 40 -16.99 -1.51 -3.16
N LYS A 41 -15.99 -1.55 -2.27
CA LYS A 41 -14.59 -1.25 -2.61
C LYS A 41 -13.94 -2.25 -3.57
N PHE A 42 -14.54 -3.42 -3.79
CA PHE A 42 -14.03 -4.45 -4.70
C PHE A 42 -14.92 -4.69 -5.93
N ASP A 43 -15.99 -3.91 -6.10
CA ASP A 43 -16.94 -4.05 -7.23
C ASP A 43 -16.31 -3.75 -8.59
N HIS A 44 -15.25 -2.94 -8.62
CA HIS A 44 -14.53 -2.61 -9.84
C HIS A 44 -13.46 -3.64 -10.24
N ILE A 45 -13.19 -4.63 -9.38
CA ILE A 45 -12.27 -5.73 -9.68
C ILE A 45 -13.04 -6.75 -10.50
N ASP A 46 -12.56 -7.06 -11.70
CA ASP A 46 -13.24 -8.00 -12.58
C ASP A 46 -13.16 -9.45 -12.04
N LEU A 47 -14.08 -10.30 -12.50
CA LEU A 47 -14.18 -11.68 -12.02
C LEU A 47 -12.90 -12.48 -12.30
N ALA A 48 -12.21 -12.21 -13.41
CA ALA A 48 -10.97 -12.90 -13.76
C ALA A 48 -9.84 -12.52 -12.79
N GLU A 49 -9.73 -11.24 -12.43
CA GLU A 49 -8.84 -10.74 -11.39
C GLU A 49 -9.14 -11.35 -10.02
N LYS A 50 -10.41 -11.40 -9.60
CA LYS A 50 -10.81 -12.07 -8.35
C LYS A 50 -10.46 -13.57 -8.36
N GLN A 51 -10.73 -14.25 -9.47
CA GLN A 51 -10.40 -15.67 -9.62
C GLN A 51 -8.89 -15.92 -9.56
N LYS A 52 -8.07 -15.03 -10.14
CA LYS A 52 -6.61 -15.11 -10.07
C LYS A 52 -6.10 -15.02 -8.63
N VAL A 53 -6.65 -14.11 -7.83
CA VAL A 53 -6.33 -14.00 -6.40
C VAL A 53 -6.69 -15.30 -5.67
N LEU A 54 -7.87 -15.86 -5.91
CA LEU A 54 -8.31 -17.11 -5.29
C LEU A 54 -7.39 -18.29 -5.65
N THR A 55 -6.99 -18.40 -6.93
CA THR A 55 -6.08 -19.46 -7.37
C THR A 55 -4.73 -19.35 -6.65
N GLU A 56 -4.12 -18.16 -6.62
CA GLU A 56 -2.84 -17.96 -5.90
C GLU A 56 -2.97 -18.27 -4.41
N CYS A 57 -4.09 -17.90 -3.76
CA CYS A 57 -4.37 -18.25 -2.37
C CYS A 57 -4.42 -19.78 -2.15
N VAL A 58 -5.11 -20.51 -3.02
CA VAL A 58 -5.21 -21.98 -2.94
C VAL A 58 -3.85 -22.65 -3.14
N GLU A 59 -3.07 -22.19 -4.12
CA GLU A 59 -1.71 -22.70 -4.37
C GLU A 59 -0.77 -22.41 -3.19
N ALA A 60 -0.88 -21.23 -2.57
CA ALA A 60 -0.09 -20.86 -1.40
C ALA A 60 -0.47 -21.67 -0.15
N GLU A 61 -1.75 -21.93 0.09
CA GLU A 61 -2.23 -22.81 1.17
C GLU A 61 -1.75 -24.24 0.98
N ALA A 62 -1.86 -24.77 -0.24
CA ALA A 62 -1.40 -26.11 -0.56
C ALA A 62 0.10 -26.26 -0.28
N TRP A 63 0.89 -25.27 -0.73
CA TRP A 63 2.32 -25.20 -0.44
C TRP A 63 2.60 -25.13 1.06
N LEU A 64 1.91 -24.27 1.81
CA LEU A 64 2.08 -24.13 3.26
C LEU A 64 1.79 -25.44 3.99
N ARG A 65 0.71 -26.13 3.61
CA ARG A 65 0.33 -27.44 4.16
C ARG A 65 1.37 -28.50 3.85
N GLU A 66 1.86 -28.56 2.61
CA GLU A 66 2.91 -29.48 2.19
C GLU A 66 4.19 -29.26 3.00
N LYS A 67 4.57 -27.99 3.19
CA LYS A 67 5.76 -27.61 3.97
C LYS A 67 5.63 -27.94 5.45
N LYS A 68 4.47 -27.73 6.05
CA LYS A 68 4.17 -28.19 7.42
C LYS A 68 4.32 -29.71 7.53
N GLN A 69 3.74 -30.46 6.60
CA GLN A 69 3.84 -31.92 6.60
C GLN A 69 5.29 -32.42 6.42
N GLN A 70 6.07 -31.77 5.56
CA GLN A 70 7.50 -32.08 5.40
C GLN A 70 8.25 -31.86 6.72
N GLN A 71 7.92 -30.79 7.46
CA GLN A 71 8.55 -30.50 8.74
C GLN A 71 8.11 -31.47 9.85
N ASP A 72 6.83 -31.83 9.91
CA ASP A 72 6.28 -32.79 10.88
C ASP A 72 6.82 -34.21 10.67
N ALA A 73 7.16 -34.56 9.44
CA ALA A 73 7.76 -35.85 9.08
C ALA A 73 9.25 -35.95 9.46
N LEU A 74 9.91 -34.83 9.79
CA LEU A 74 11.32 -34.84 10.16
C LEU A 74 11.52 -35.32 11.61
N PRO A 75 12.60 -36.07 11.88
CA PRO A 75 13.03 -36.34 13.25
C PRO A 75 13.23 -35.04 14.03
N LYS A 76 12.87 -35.02 15.32
CA LYS A 76 12.94 -33.83 16.21
C LYS A 76 14.31 -33.13 16.26
N LEU A 77 15.39 -33.82 15.88
CA LEU A 77 16.76 -33.32 15.92
C LEU A 77 17.35 -33.03 14.51
N ALA A 78 16.59 -33.30 13.45
CA ALA A 78 17.03 -33.05 12.09
C ALA A 78 17.03 -31.55 11.78
N THR A 79 17.95 -31.14 10.91
CA THR A 79 17.98 -29.77 10.38
C THR A 79 16.65 -29.49 9.65
N PRO A 80 15.98 -28.37 9.93
CA PRO A 80 14.72 -28.06 9.27
C PRO A 80 14.90 -27.98 7.76
N VAL A 81 13.98 -28.60 7.02
CA VAL A 81 13.99 -28.60 5.54
C VAL A 81 13.69 -27.21 4.99
N LEU A 82 12.99 -26.36 5.75
CA LEU A 82 12.61 -25.01 5.34
C LEU A 82 12.93 -23.97 6.41
N LEU A 83 13.49 -22.87 5.92
CA LEU A 83 13.82 -21.72 6.73
C LEU A 83 12.70 -20.70 6.69
N SER A 84 12.67 -19.82 7.69
CA SER A 84 11.76 -18.70 7.83
C SER A 84 11.86 -17.77 6.62
N ALA A 85 13.05 -17.68 6.02
CA ALA A 85 13.29 -16.96 4.77
C ALA A 85 12.47 -17.51 3.59
N ASP A 86 12.23 -18.82 3.52
CA ASP A 86 11.45 -19.43 2.43
C ASP A 86 9.96 -19.11 2.56
N PHE A 87 9.45 -19.09 3.80
CA PHE A 87 8.09 -18.63 4.07
C PHE A 87 7.90 -17.14 3.76
N ARG A 88 8.89 -16.29 4.10
CA ARG A 88 8.88 -14.86 3.73
C ARG A 88 8.85 -14.68 2.21
N LYS A 89 9.72 -15.38 1.47
CA LYS A 89 9.72 -15.36 0.00
C LYS A 89 8.39 -15.78 -0.59
N LYS A 90 7.74 -16.81 -0.03
CA LYS A 90 6.41 -17.23 -0.49
C LYS A 90 5.35 -16.17 -0.19
N ALA A 91 5.39 -15.52 0.98
CA ALA A 91 4.50 -14.41 1.31
C ALA A 91 4.68 -13.23 0.34
N GLU A 92 5.91 -12.84 0.05
CA GLU A 92 6.22 -11.79 -0.94
C GLU A 92 5.72 -12.15 -2.35
N ALA A 93 5.84 -13.42 -2.74
CA ALA A 93 5.35 -13.88 -4.04
C ALA A 93 3.82 -13.76 -4.16
N VAL A 94 3.09 -14.18 -3.12
CA VAL A 94 1.63 -14.04 -3.05
C VAL A 94 1.24 -12.56 -3.03
N ASP A 95 1.90 -11.74 -2.21
CA ASP A 95 1.64 -10.31 -2.11
C ASP A 95 1.81 -9.60 -3.46
N ARG A 96 2.90 -9.90 -4.18
CA ARG A 96 3.19 -9.30 -5.49
C ARG A 96 2.09 -9.56 -6.52
N VAL A 97 1.38 -10.69 -6.42
CA VAL A 97 0.27 -11.04 -7.31
C VAL A 97 -1.04 -10.43 -6.81
N CYS A 98 -1.36 -10.59 -5.53
CA CYS A 98 -2.68 -10.28 -4.98
C CYS A 98 -2.86 -8.81 -4.60
N ARG A 99 -1.80 -8.14 -4.12
CA ARG A 99 -1.85 -6.74 -3.69
C ARG A 99 -2.27 -5.77 -4.80
N PRO A 100 -1.69 -5.78 -6.01
CA PRO A 100 -2.10 -4.83 -7.05
C PRO A 100 -3.54 -5.05 -7.53
N ILE A 101 -4.05 -6.28 -7.45
CA ILE A 101 -5.42 -6.61 -7.82
C ILE A 101 -6.41 -6.09 -6.78
N THR A 102 -6.17 -6.42 -5.51
CA THR A 102 -7.08 -6.09 -4.40
C THR A 102 -7.03 -4.61 -3.99
N THR A 103 -5.94 -3.90 -4.31
CA THR A 103 -5.79 -2.46 -4.05
C THR A 103 -6.04 -1.58 -5.27
N LYS A 104 -6.45 -2.17 -6.40
CA LYS A 104 -6.79 -1.43 -7.62
C LYS A 104 -7.75 -0.28 -7.27
N PRO A 105 -7.50 0.96 -7.67
CA PRO A 105 -8.38 2.07 -7.32
C PRO A 105 -9.68 2.00 -8.14
N LYS A 106 -10.79 2.48 -7.55
CA LYS A 106 -12.03 2.70 -8.29
C LYS A 106 -11.78 3.65 -9.46
N PRO A 107 -12.25 3.34 -10.68
CA PRO A 107 -12.20 4.27 -11.80
C PRO A 107 -12.84 5.61 -11.42
N LYS A 108 -12.20 6.73 -11.77
CA LYS A 108 -12.79 8.06 -11.55
C LYS A 108 -14.13 8.14 -12.31
N PRO A 109 -15.21 8.65 -11.69
CA PRO A 109 -16.45 8.91 -12.39
C PRO A 109 -16.16 9.76 -13.63
N ALA A 110 -16.70 9.35 -14.79
CA ALA A 110 -16.64 10.18 -15.98
C ALA A 110 -17.23 11.55 -15.64
N LYS A 111 -16.47 12.63 -15.89
CA LYS A 111 -17.03 13.98 -15.79
C LYS A 111 -18.23 14.04 -16.73
N PRO A 112 -19.40 14.53 -16.29
CA PRO A 112 -20.53 14.70 -17.18
C PRO A 112 -20.08 15.59 -18.34
N SER A 113 -20.16 15.07 -19.56
CA SER A 113 -19.98 15.86 -20.76
C SER A 113 -21.02 16.97 -20.72
N THR A 114 -20.57 18.20 -20.45
CA THR A 114 -21.41 19.38 -20.67
C THR A 114 -21.86 19.35 -22.13
N PRO A 115 -23.17 19.42 -22.43
CA PRO A 115 -23.62 19.51 -23.82
C PRO A 115 -22.99 20.75 -24.44
N GLU A 116 -22.28 20.54 -25.55
CA GLU A 116 -21.66 21.60 -26.34
C GLU A 116 -22.74 22.63 -26.69
N THR A 117 -22.55 23.85 -26.19
CA THR A 117 -23.35 24.99 -26.60
C THR A 117 -22.90 25.36 -28.02
N PRO A 118 -23.79 25.43 -29.03
CA PRO A 118 -23.39 25.74 -30.40
C PRO A 118 -22.74 27.14 -30.45
N SER A 119 -21.55 27.19 -31.06
CA SER A 119 -20.73 28.38 -31.22
C SER A 119 -21.48 29.50 -31.93
N THR A 120 -21.52 30.68 -31.30
CA THR A 120 -21.87 31.95 -31.93
C THR A 120 -20.69 32.41 -32.80
N PRO A 121 -20.91 32.96 -34.02
CA PRO A 121 -19.80 33.38 -34.90
C PRO A 121 -19.05 34.61 -34.34
N PRO A 122 -17.76 34.78 -34.69
CA PRO A 122 -16.94 35.89 -34.19
C PRO A 122 -17.28 37.21 -34.90
N PRO A 123 -17.26 38.37 -34.21
CA PRO A 123 -17.29 39.66 -34.88
C PRO A 123 -15.91 39.99 -35.46
N GLN A 124 -15.86 40.23 -36.77
CA GLN A 124 -14.75 40.92 -37.44
C GLN A 124 -14.83 42.43 -37.16
N GLY A 125 -13.70 43.06 -36.84
CA GLY A 125 -13.61 44.52 -36.69
C GLY A 125 -12.21 45.04 -36.32
N SER A 126 -11.34 45.10 -37.32
CA SER A 126 -10.32 46.12 -37.63
C SER A 126 -9.58 46.93 -36.54
N GLU A 127 -8.27 46.68 -36.45
CA GLU A 127 -7.11 47.59 -36.54
C GLU A 127 -7.08 49.06 -36.01
N GLN A 128 -5.93 49.34 -35.33
CA GLN A 128 -5.08 50.57 -35.35
C GLN A 128 -5.57 51.81 -34.56
N GLN A 129 -4.77 52.63 -33.85
CA GLN A 129 -3.33 52.73 -33.55
C GLN A 129 -3.07 53.95 -32.60
N GLN A 130 -2.05 53.82 -31.73
CA GLN A 130 -1.12 54.83 -31.17
C GLN A 130 -1.41 55.83 -30.01
N ALA A 131 -0.31 55.95 -29.22
CA ALA A 131 0.26 57.06 -28.42
C ALA A 131 -0.34 57.31 -27.02
N GLN A 132 0.32 57.03 -25.88
CA GLN A 132 1.64 57.40 -25.29
C GLN A 132 1.50 58.50 -24.21
N SER A 133 2.21 58.27 -23.08
CA SER A 133 2.49 59.12 -21.88
C SER A 133 1.76 58.61 -20.64
N GLY A 134 2.38 58.33 -19.49
CA GLY A 134 3.70 58.68 -18.98
C GLY A 134 3.56 59.40 -17.63
N ASN A 135 3.69 58.66 -16.51
CA ASN A 135 4.12 59.04 -15.14
C ASN A 135 3.53 58.03 -14.12
N ALA A 136 4.33 57.34 -13.29
CA ALA A 136 4.80 57.72 -11.94
C ALA A 136 3.61 58.00 -11.00
N ASP A 137 3.40 57.35 -9.84
CA ASP A 137 4.26 56.71 -8.84
C ASP A 137 3.38 55.71 -8.02
N PRO A 138 3.94 54.82 -7.18
CA PRO A 138 3.23 53.73 -6.52
C PRO A 138 2.64 54.18 -5.17
N ASN A 139 1.45 53.70 -4.82
CA ASN A 139 0.94 53.88 -3.46
C ASN A 139 0.24 52.62 -2.93
N ALA A 140 0.91 52.08 -1.91
CA ALA A 140 0.44 51.45 -0.69
C ALA A 140 -0.88 50.66 -0.70
N GLY A 141 -0.75 49.42 -0.23
CA GLY A 141 -1.86 48.60 0.25
C GLY A 141 -1.36 47.40 1.02
N ALA A 142 -0.47 47.65 1.99
CA ALA A 142 -0.13 46.67 3.02
C ALA A 142 -1.37 46.41 3.89
N HIS A 143 -1.69 45.14 4.11
CA HIS A 143 -2.30 44.71 5.36
C HIS A 143 -1.78 43.31 5.69
N GLU A 144 -0.67 43.32 6.42
CA GLU A 144 -0.25 42.26 7.31
C GLU A 144 -1.33 42.07 8.39
N ASN A 145 -1.65 40.83 8.70
CA ASN A 145 -2.09 40.49 10.04
C ASN A 145 -1.21 39.35 10.54
N ALA A 146 -0.31 39.73 11.45
CA ALA A 146 0.48 38.86 12.27
C ALA A 146 -0.26 38.54 13.57
N GLU A 147 0.29 37.53 14.27
CA GLU A 147 0.14 37.27 15.70
C GLU A 147 -1.04 36.35 16.09
N GLY A 148 -0.85 35.26 16.83
CA GLY A 148 0.34 34.74 17.49
C GLY A 148 0.05 33.39 18.14
N GLY A 149 1.09 32.70 18.60
CA GLY A 149 0.94 31.47 19.36
C GLY A 149 2.16 30.56 19.35
N GLU A 150 3.30 31.09 19.77
CA GLU A 150 4.51 30.33 20.09
C GLU A 150 4.36 29.68 21.48
N ALA A 151 4.59 28.38 21.60
CA ALA A 151 5.12 27.73 22.81
C ALA A 151 5.54 26.29 22.52
N ALA A 152 6.85 26.03 22.61
CA ALA A 152 7.44 24.72 22.90
C ALA A 152 8.22 24.84 24.22
N PRO A 153 8.94 23.82 24.69
CA PRO A 153 8.53 22.52 25.23
C PRO A 153 8.88 22.41 26.74
N ALA A 154 8.40 21.39 27.45
CA ALA A 154 8.93 21.06 28.78
C ALA A 154 9.08 19.55 28.99
N SER A 155 10.31 19.19 29.34
CA SER A 155 10.82 17.87 29.71
C SER A 155 10.53 17.55 31.19
N GLY A 156 10.41 16.27 31.56
CA GLY A 156 10.57 15.82 32.95
C GLY A 156 9.74 14.61 33.39
N GLU A 157 10.32 13.41 33.29
CA GLU A 157 10.08 12.20 34.13
C GLU A 157 10.22 12.52 35.65
N PRO A 158 9.75 11.68 36.64
CA PRO A 158 10.02 10.24 36.74
C PRO A 158 9.02 9.32 37.49
N MET A 159 9.39 8.03 37.48
CA MET A 159 8.92 6.83 38.21
C MET A 159 8.30 7.05 39.60
N GLU A 160 7.31 6.22 39.92
CA GLU A 160 7.04 5.81 41.30
C GLU A 160 6.76 4.30 41.39
N THR A 161 7.12 3.80 42.57
CA THR A 161 7.51 2.44 42.99
C THR A 161 6.33 1.49 43.22
#